data_AF-A0A0D0ATI0-F1
#
_entry.id   AF-A0A0D0ATI0-F1
#
_cell.length_a   1.000
_cell.length_b   1.000
_cell.length_c   1.000
_cell.angle_alpha   90.00
_cell.angle_beta   90.00
_cell.angle_gamma   90.00
#
_symmetry.space_group_name_H-M   'P 1'
#
loop_
_entity.id
_entity.type
_entity.pdbx_description
1 polymer ?
#
loop_
_entity_poly.entity_id
_entity_poly.type
_entity_poly.pdbx_seq_one_letter_code
_entity_poly.pdbx_strand_id
1 'polypeptide(L)'
;MAIQWETVSALVPTLGRFADLQGMGLHGATLYDIIQSTDTPGRAIVNATSFRANCGLVRNSMLNYSPEINASNFGYFTLNPPISKLSHTTKLRARLVHPYPDEVTINPAISLFFPGPTVAFIASTAVNSSNLPGDETAQHVYWEYPPGISFIGSPQPPLIYSMYDVHIVACTIDVQHHVATVDVQTNELLGLSPSLELNASGEWEAWTTPEEEPTWDIWSPPSASTLHHEKWLVSPFASGAHHPVGWCMNQDQASCYGLSLLEIFFMQQIGIDTVFPGQTKFPGSSVLNHAPPKPKKVLCSRDQFESALSTAYAALLWTGGQLGADGGGFNRKKEYTTISQQLLQWHLGINSWPLAFAFTSSLVMLALSMRVTNGMHGRNNTMPIDSAGVLQIIWLTSRLSVLRDLVSDIEDPQEDILRRAAEMVDVDLLRELNGVQVDDF
;
A
#
# COMPACT_ATOMS: atom_id res chain seq x y z
N MET A 1 -15.62 22.62 -4.57
CA MET A 1 -14.43 22.98 -5.37
C MET A 1 -14.18 21.84 -6.35
N ALA A 2 -13.81 22.11 -7.60
CA ALA A 2 -13.49 21.06 -8.56
C ALA A 2 -12.06 20.54 -8.31
N ILE A 3 -11.83 19.25 -8.54
CA ILE A 3 -10.52 18.63 -8.36
C ILE A 3 -9.58 19.10 -9.47
N GLN A 4 -8.35 19.44 -9.07
CA GLN A 4 -7.28 19.88 -9.97
C GLN A 4 -6.48 18.66 -10.40
N TRP A 5 -6.98 17.98 -11.44
CA TRP A 5 -6.34 16.78 -11.98
C TRP A 5 -4.90 17.02 -12.44
N GLU A 6 -4.58 18.23 -12.89
CA GLU A 6 -3.22 18.62 -13.25
C GLU A 6 -2.25 18.44 -12.09
N THR A 7 -2.58 18.97 -10.91
CA THR A 7 -1.77 18.87 -9.70
C THR A 7 -1.70 17.44 -9.20
N VAL A 8 -2.85 16.74 -9.15
CA VAL A 8 -2.92 15.36 -8.65
C VAL A 8 -2.09 14.42 -9.53
N SER A 9 -2.28 14.46 -10.85
CA SER A 9 -1.62 13.52 -11.75
C SER A 9 -0.11 13.80 -11.91
N ALA A 10 0.33 15.05 -11.72
CA ALA A 10 1.75 15.40 -11.71
C ALA A 10 2.54 14.73 -10.58
N LEU A 11 1.88 14.45 -9.45
CA LEU A 11 2.52 13.90 -8.26
C LEU A 11 2.53 12.37 -8.24
N VAL A 12 1.60 11.70 -8.93
CA VAL A 12 1.52 10.23 -8.97
C VAL A 12 2.85 9.56 -9.37
N PRO A 13 3.58 9.99 -10.41
CA PRO A 13 4.85 9.35 -10.78
C PRO A 13 5.93 9.42 -9.69
N THR A 14 5.83 10.39 -8.77
CA THR A 14 6.76 10.49 -7.64
C THR A 14 6.50 9.42 -6.59
N LEU A 15 5.26 8.94 -6.48
CA LEU A 15 4.86 7.91 -5.53
C LEU A 15 5.57 6.58 -5.77
N GLY A 16 5.74 6.19 -7.03
CA GLY A 16 6.46 4.95 -7.37
C GLY A 16 7.92 4.94 -6.93
N ARG A 17 8.50 6.09 -6.55
CA ARG A 17 9.88 6.20 -6.03
C ARG A 17 9.96 6.15 -4.50
N PHE A 18 8.85 6.34 -3.80
CA PHE A 18 8.80 6.23 -2.35
C PHE A 18 8.48 4.78 -2.01
N ALA A 19 9.52 3.98 -1.78
CA ALA A 19 9.38 2.57 -1.36
C ALA A 19 8.57 2.42 -0.04
N ASP A 20 8.49 3.49 0.76
CA ASP A 20 7.88 3.50 2.10
C ASP A 20 6.44 4.05 2.14
N LEU A 21 5.68 3.92 1.04
CA LEU A 21 4.23 4.22 1.09
C LEU A 21 3.45 3.16 1.90
N GLN A 22 4.07 2.00 2.18
CA GLN A 22 3.57 0.99 3.11
C GLN A 22 3.50 1.60 4.52
N GLY A 23 2.35 2.13 4.90
CA GLY A 23 2.19 2.91 6.14
C GLY A 23 1.38 4.20 5.99
N MET A 24 1.14 4.65 4.75
CA MET A 24 0.34 5.86 4.51
C MET A 24 -1.06 5.59 3.96
N GLY A 25 -1.53 4.34 3.97
CA GLY A 25 -2.87 3.97 3.51
C GLY A 25 -2.96 3.63 2.02
N LEU A 26 -1.84 3.23 1.40
CA LEU A 26 -1.79 2.75 0.03
C LEU A 26 -0.86 1.53 -0.07
N HIS A 27 -1.39 0.42 -0.58
CA HIS A 27 -0.61 -0.79 -0.87
C HIS A 27 -1.08 -1.41 -2.19
N GLY A 28 -0.25 -1.31 -3.23
CA GLY A 28 -0.61 -1.75 -4.58
C GLY A 28 -1.87 -1.03 -5.09
N ALA A 29 -2.88 -1.81 -5.47
CA ALA A 29 -4.19 -1.31 -5.90
C ALA A 29 -5.17 -1.03 -4.75
N THR A 30 -4.74 -1.11 -3.49
CA THR A 30 -5.62 -1.00 -2.31
C THR A 30 -5.34 0.25 -1.51
N LEU A 31 -6.38 1.03 -1.28
CA LEU A 31 -6.43 2.11 -0.31
C LEU A 31 -6.99 1.60 1.00
N TYR A 32 -6.45 2.05 2.12
CA TYR A 32 -6.98 1.70 3.43
C TYR A 32 -6.84 2.87 4.40
N ASP A 33 -7.75 2.95 5.37
CA ASP A 33 -7.71 4.01 6.36
C ASP A 33 -6.48 3.87 7.26
N ILE A 34 -5.89 5.00 7.63
CA ILE A 34 -4.75 5.08 8.54
C ILE A 34 -5.19 5.52 9.92
N ILE A 35 -4.51 5.00 10.93
CA ILE A 35 -4.71 5.39 12.32
C ILE A 35 -3.77 6.54 12.64
N GLN A 36 -4.30 7.59 13.26
CA GLN A 36 -3.46 8.64 13.82
C GLN A 36 -2.72 8.05 15.02
N SER A 37 -1.38 8.03 14.91
CA SER A 37 -0.44 7.35 15.81
C SER A 37 -0.91 7.38 17.27
N THR A 38 -1.08 6.20 17.83
CA THR A 38 -1.23 5.97 19.27
C THR A 38 0.01 5.23 19.74
N ASP A 39 0.58 5.59 20.90
CA ASP A 39 1.74 4.90 21.47
C ASP A 39 1.47 3.42 21.84
N THR A 40 0.24 2.94 21.62
CA THR A 40 -0.20 1.58 21.91
C THR A 40 0.06 0.63 20.74
N PRO A 41 0.90 -0.41 20.91
CA PRO A 41 1.00 -1.48 19.94
C PRO A 41 -0.31 -2.25 19.84
N GLY A 42 -0.64 -2.74 18.64
CA GLY A 42 -1.84 -3.52 18.43
C GLY A 42 -2.17 -3.71 16.96
N ARG A 43 -3.30 -4.36 16.72
CA ARG A 43 -3.90 -4.49 15.38
C ARG A 43 -5.22 -3.75 15.36
N ALA A 44 -5.49 -3.05 14.27
CA ALA A 44 -6.80 -2.47 14.06
C ALA A 44 -7.42 -2.99 12.78
N ILE A 45 -8.75 -2.97 12.80
CA ILE A 45 -9.58 -3.30 11.65
C ILE A 45 -10.05 -1.96 11.07
N VAL A 46 -9.72 -1.73 9.81
CA VAL A 46 -9.99 -0.48 9.09
C VAL A 46 -10.69 -0.75 7.77
N ASN A 47 -11.38 0.24 7.22
CA ASN A 47 -11.97 0.10 5.90
C ASN A 47 -10.86 0.15 4.85
N ALA A 48 -11.05 -0.64 3.81
CA ALA A 48 -10.19 -0.66 2.64
C ALA A 48 -11.03 -0.63 1.37
N THR A 49 -10.46 -0.07 0.32
CA THR A 49 -11.06 0.00 -1.01
C THR A 49 -9.99 -0.37 -2.02
N SER A 50 -10.25 -1.44 -2.78
CA SER A 50 -9.35 -1.96 -3.79
C SER A 50 -9.90 -1.65 -5.18
N PHE A 51 -9.03 -1.23 -6.07
CA PHE A 51 -9.34 -1.05 -7.48
C PHE A 51 -9.04 -2.32 -8.23
N ARG A 52 -9.93 -2.70 -9.14
CA ARG A 52 -9.75 -3.84 -10.02
C ARG A 52 -10.10 -3.45 -11.44
N ALA A 53 -9.09 -3.39 -12.30
CA ALA A 53 -9.30 -3.28 -13.73
C ALA A 53 -9.60 -4.67 -14.31
N ASN A 54 -10.61 -4.74 -15.18
CA ASN A 54 -10.86 -5.88 -16.05
C ASN A 54 -10.79 -5.39 -17.50
N CYS A 55 -9.75 -5.83 -18.21
CA CYS A 55 -9.37 -5.34 -19.51
C CYS A 55 -9.56 -6.38 -20.60
N GLY A 56 -9.79 -5.92 -21.82
CA GLY A 56 -9.83 -6.78 -22.99
C GLY A 56 -9.62 -6.02 -24.29
N LEU A 57 -9.38 -6.77 -25.35
CA LEU A 57 -9.27 -6.21 -26.70
C LEU A 57 -10.64 -6.02 -27.33
N VAL A 58 -10.87 -4.84 -27.89
CA VAL A 58 -12.13 -4.49 -28.54
C VAL A 58 -12.17 -5.06 -29.96
N ARG A 59 -12.96 -6.12 -30.18
CA ARG A 59 -13.09 -6.78 -31.49
C ARG A 59 -13.88 -5.99 -32.51
N ASN A 60 -13.66 -6.25 -33.80
CA ASN A 60 -14.45 -5.68 -34.90
C ASN A 60 -14.56 -4.15 -34.82
N SER A 61 -13.54 -3.49 -34.30
CA SER A 61 -13.46 -2.04 -34.21
C SER A 61 -12.70 -1.52 -35.43
N MET A 62 -13.14 -0.39 -36.01
CA MET A 62 -12.50 0.19 -37.19
C MET A 62 -12.19 1.66 -36.96
N LEU A 63 -10.90 1.97 -36.90
CA LEU A 63 -10.34 3.31 -36.89
C LEU A 63 -10.12 3.73 -38.34
N ASN A 64 -11.08 4.48 -38.89
CA ASN A 64 -10.91 5.07 -40.18
C ASN A 64 -10.37 6.49 -40.01
N TYR A 65 -9.06 6.62 -40.17
CA TYR A 65 -8.41 7.91 -40.21
C TYR A 65 -8.48 8.46 -41.63
N SER A 66 -9.26 9.54 -41.78
CA SER A 66 -9.21 10.37 -42.98
C SER A 66 -8.63 11.71 -42.53
N PRO A 67 -7.34 12.00 -42.79
CA PRO A 67 -6.80 13.32 -42.51
C PRO A 67 -7.56 14.33 -43.36
N GLU A 68 -8.51 15.06 -42.76
CA GLU A 68 -9.03 16.27 -43.39
C GLU A 68 -7.90 17.30 -43.36
N ILE A 69 -7.40 17.66 -44.53
CA ILE A 69 -6.25 18.58 -44.76
C ILE A 69 -6.49 20.00 -44.15
N ASN A 70 -7.67 20.25 -43.56
CA ASN A 70 -8.00 21.48 -42.85
C ASN A 70 -7.65 21.38 -41.36
N ALA A 71 -6.41 21.75 -41.00
CA ALA A 71 -5.89 22.30 -39.73
C ALA A 71 -6.41 21.76 -38.38
N SER A 72 -7.13 20.64 -38.35
CA SER A 72 -7.82 20.16 -37.15
C SER A 72 -7.84 18.63 -37.00
N ASN A 73 -7.27 17.90 -37.97
CA ASN A 73 -7.04 16.44 -37.94
C ASN A 73 -8.16 15.67 -37.21
N PHE A 74 -9.38 15.79 -37.73
CA PHE A 74 -10.49 14.98 -37.27
C PHE A 74 -10.46 13.63 -38.00
N GLY A 75 -10.57 12.55 -37.25
CA GLY A 75 -10.79 11.21 -37.78
C GLY A 75 -12.18 10.69 -37.40
N TYR A 76 -12.59 9.60 -38.02
CA TYR A 76 -13.84 8.91 -37.69
C TYR A 76 -13.55 7.58 -37.01
N PHE A 77 -13.96 7.46 -35.75
CA PHE A 77 -14.04 6.16 -35.09
C PHE A 77 -15.37 5.50 -35.43
N THR A 78 -15.30 4.27 -35.90
CA THR A 78 -16.48 3.45 -36.13
C THR A 78 -16.44 2.25 -35.18
N LEU A 79 -17.37 2.22 -34.23
CA LEU A 79 -17.55 1.09 -33.32
C LEU A 79 -18.78 0.29 -33.73
N ASN A 80 -18.60 -1.02 -33.85
CA ASN A 80 -19.66 -1.92 -34.26
C ASN A 80 -20.63 -2.22 -33.09
N PRO A 81 -21.90 -2.56 -33.41
CA PRO A 81 -23.00 -2.79 -32.46
C PRO A 81 -22.72 -3.66 -31.22
N PRO A 82 -21.99 -4.80 -31.28
CA PRO A 82 -21.90 -5.69 -30.13
C PRO A 82 -21.16 -5.08 -28.92
N ILE A 83 -20.42 -3.98 -29.12
CA ILE A 83 -19.60 -3.36 -28.07
C ILE A 83 -20.33 -2.21 -27.37
N SER A 84 -21.12 -1.43 -28.12
CA SER A 84 -21.81 -0.24 -27.59
C SER A 84 -23.16 -0.55 -26.94
N LYS A 85 -23.59 -1.82 -26.91
CA LYS A 85 -24.96 -2.25 -26.58
C LYS A 85 -26.04 -1.61 -27.48
N LEU A 86 -25.64 -0.90 -28.54
CA LEU A 86 -26.55 -0.25 -29.49
C LEU A 86 -26.86 -1.19 -30.65
N SER A 87 -28.07 -1.08 -31.20
CA SER A 87 -28.49 -1.84 -32.38
C SER A 87 -27.83 -1.37 -33.70
N HIS A 88 -27.05 -0.30 -33.66
CA HIS A 88 -26.49 0.35 -34.84
C HIS A 88 -25.02 0.72 -34.62
N THR A 89 -24.25 0.70 -35.70
CA THR A 89 -22.86 1.16 -35.73
C THR A 89 -22.80 2.64 -35.38
N THR A 90 -21.99 3.00 -34.39
CA THR A 90 -21.83 4.39 -33.98
C THR A 90 -20.57 4.97 -34.60
N LYS A 91 -20.70 6.13 -35.23
CA LYS A 91 -19.59 6.89 -35.81
C LYS A 91 -19.36 8.15 -34.99
N LEU A 92 -18.15 8.32 -34.45
CA LEU A 92 -17.76 9.56 -33.77
C LEU A 92 -16.67 10.24 -34.57
N ARG A 93 -16.90 11.53 -34.81
CA ARG A 93 -15.87 12.43 -35.30
C ARG A 93 -15.16 13.00 -34.08
N ALA A 94 -13.90 12.62 -33.89
CA ALA A 94 -13.08 13.10 -32.79
C ALA A 94 -11.72 13.53 -33.32
N ARG A 95 -11.05 14.42 -32.58
CA ARG A 95 -9.64 14.70 -32.85
C ARG A 95 -8.86 13.45 -32.50
N LEU A 96 -8.21 12.92 -33.53
CA LEU A 96 -7.69 11.58 -33.52
C LEU A 96 -6.20 11.70 -33.68
N VAL A 97 -5.47 11.31 -32.65
CA VAL A 97 -4.02 11.31 -32.70
C VAL A 97 -3.56 9.90 -32.45
N HIS A 98 -2.90 9.33 -33.45
CA HIS A 98 -2.39 7.98 -33.35
C HIS A 98 -1.22 7.98 -32.36
N PRO A 99 -1.15 7.00 -31.45
CA PRO A 99 0.01 6.84 -30.60
C PRO A 99 1.24 6.50 -31.45
N TYR A 100 2.39 7.06 -31.12
CA TYR A 100 3.66 6.67 -31.72
C TYR A 100 3.91 5.18 -31.41
N PRO A 101 4.66 4.42 -32.22
CA PRO A 101 4.93 3.02 -31.91
C PRO A 101 5.50 2.83 -30.51
N ASP A 102 5.05 1.77 -29.85
CA ASP A 102 5.34 1.46 -28.46
C ASP A 102 4.75 2.45 -27.43
N GLU A 103 3.53 2.93 -27.66
CA GLU A 103 2.81 3.80 -26.73
C GLU A 103 1.41 3.26 -26.41
N VAL A 104 0.94 3.62 -25.22
CA VAL A 104 -0.44 3.41 -24.79
C VAL A 104 -1.00 4.75 -24.39
N THR A 105 -2.02 5.21 -25.10
CA THR A 105 -2.62 6.53 -24.90
C THR A 105 -4.10 6.42 -24.62
N ILE A 106 -4.60 7.28 -23.74
CA ILE A 106 -6.03 7.42 -23.54
C ILE A 106 -6.61 8.25 -24.67
N ASN A 107 -7.76 7.85 -25.19
CA ASN A 107 -8.58 8.76 -26.00
C ASN A 107 -9.89 9.02 -25.27
N PRO A 108 -10.11 10.25 -24.77
CA PRO A 108 -11.31 10.54 -24.01
C PRO A 108 -12.57 10.34 -24.84
N ALA A 109 -12.52 10.68 -26.13
CA ALA A 109 -13.66 10.53 -27.03
C ALA A 109 -14.00 9.06 -27.30
N ILE A 110 -13.01 8.16 -27.35
CA ILE A 110 -13.27 6.72 -27.47
C ILE A 110 -13.93 6.18 -26.21
N SER A 111 -13.47 6.61 -25.02
CA SER A 111 -14.00 6.13 -23.74
C SER A 111 -15.50 6.41 -23.59
N LEU A 112 -16.02 7.49 -24.19
CA LEU A 112 -17.44 7.85 -24.19
C LEU A 112 -18.37 6.80 -24.82
N PHE A 113 -17.83 5.89 -25.63
CA PHE A 113 -18.63 4.86 -26.28
C PHE A 113 -18.89 3.64 -25.43
N PHE A 114 -18.08 3.45 -24.39
CA PHE A 114 -18.17 2.29 -23.54
C PHE A 114 -19.10 2.59 -22.37
N PRO A 115 -20.06 1.72 -22.07
CA PRO A 115 -20.96 1.92 -20.94
C PRO A 115 -20.22 1.76 -19.61
N GLY A 116 -20.77 2.37 -18.58
CA GLY A 116 -20.27 2.27 -17.21
C GLY A 116 -18.89 2.91 -17.00
N PRO A 117 -18.14 2.48 -15.97
CA PRO A 117 -16.82 2.98 -15.63
C PRO A 117 -15.74 2.33 -16.49
N THR A 118 -15.88 2.47 -17.81
CA THR A 118 -14.95 1.89 -18.78
C THR A 118 -14.06 2.97 -19.36
N VAL A 119 -12.75 2.74 -19.30
CA VAL A 119 -11.72 3.56 -19.94
C VAL A 119 -11.18 2.81 -21.15
N ALA A 120 -10.98 3.53 -22.26
CA ALA A 120 -10.44 2.98 -23.48
C ALA A 120 -9.08 3.60 -23.82
N PHE A 121 -8.11 2.72 -24.10
CA PHE A 121 -6.78 3.05 -24.54
C PHE A 121 -6.55 2.63 -25.99
N ILE A 122 -5.72 3.39 -26.70
CA ILE A 122 -5.14 2.98 -27.97
C ILE A 122 -3.71 2.50 -27.66
N ALA A 123 -3.42 1.25 -27.95
CA ALA A 123 -2.10 0.66 -27.80
C ALA A 123 -1.48 0.42 -29.19
N SER A 124 -0.34 1.04 -29.48
CA SER A 124 0.46 0.81 -30.70
C SER A 124 1.56 -0.23 -30.52
N THR A 125 1.55 -0.95 -29.40
CA THR A 125 2.45 -2.05 -29.08
C THR A 125 1.89 -3.37 -29.62
N ALA A 126 2.76 -4.34 -29.93
CA ALA A 126 2.31 -5.63 -30.45
C ALA A 126 1.74 -6.51 -29.33
N VAL A 127 0.45 -6.88 -29.42
CA VAL A 127 -0.27 -7.68 -28.40
C VAL A 127 -0.03 -9.17 -28.55
N ASN A 128 0.32 -9.85 -27.45
CA ASN A 128 0.36 -11.31 -27.43
C ASN A 128 -1.05 -11.86 -27.22
N SER A 129 -1.80 -12.05 -28.31
CA SER A 129 -3.09 -12.73 -28.29
C SER A 129 -3.00 -14.05 -29.04
N SER A 130 -2.51 -15.09 -28.35
CA SER A 130 -2.50 -16.47 -28.85
C SER A 130 -3.89 -16.96 -29.29
N ASN A 131 -4.94 -16.49 -28.61
CA ASN A 131 -6.32 -16.97 -28.77
C ASN A 131 -7.24 -16.04 -29.57
N LEU A 132 -6.76 -14.88 -30.01
CA LEU A 132 -7.56 -13.94 -30.81
C LEU A 132 -6.97 -13.86 -32.21
N PRO A 133 -7.77 -14.08 -33.27
CA PRO A 133 -7.30 -13.82 -34.62
C PRO A 133 -6.92 -12.34 -34.72
N GLY A 134 -5.65 -12.06 -35.09
CA GLY A 134 -5.11 -10.70 -35.16
C GLY A 134 -6.00 -9.76 -35.95
N ASP A 135 -6.55 -10.23 -37.06
CA ASP A 135 -7.42 -9.47 -37.97
C ASP A 135 -8.73 -8.95 -37.33
N GLU A 136 -9.19 -9.53 -36.21
CA GLU A 136 -10.41 -9.07 -35.52
C GLU A 136 -10.14 -7.94 -34.52
N THR A 137 -8.89 -7.74 -34.10
CA THR A 137 -8.55 -6.83 -32.98
C THR A 137 -7.47 -5.81 -33.34
N ALA A 138 -6.62 -6.14 -34.30
CA ALA A 138 -5.61 -5.26 -34.86
C ALA A 138 -6.26 -4.33 -35.89
N GLN A 139 -5.95 -3.05 -35.76
CA GLN A 139 -6.36 -2.05 -36.72
C GLN A 139 -5.12 -1.47 -37.36
N HIS A 140 -5.09 -1.44 -38.68
CA HIS A 140 -3.96 -0.91 -39.39
C HIS A 140 -4.03 0.60 -39.45
N VAL A 141 -2.99 1.26 -38.95
CA VAL A 141 -2.85 2.71 -38.97
C VAL A 141 -1.74 3.09 -39.92
N TYR A 142 -2.03 4.08 -40.77
CA TYR A 142 -1.05 4.72 -41.63
C TYR A 142 -0.47 5.94 -40.94
N TRP A 143 0.85 5.93 -40.74
CA TRP A 143 1.60 7.07 -40.26
C TRP A 143 2.27 7.78 -41.42
N GLU A 144 1.90 9.05 -41.59
CA GLU A 144 2.51 9.95 -42.56
C GLU A 144 3.56 10.79 -41.85
N TYR A 145 4.78 10.81 -42.37
CA TYR A 145 5.81 11.74 -41.90
C TYR A 145 6.53 12.38 -43.08
N PRO A 146 6.87 13.68 -42.98
CA PRO A 146 7.65 14.33 -44.01
C PRO A 146 9.08 13.75 -43.99
N PRO A 147 9.64 13.31 -45.12
CA PRO A 147 11.07 13.06 -45.20
C PRO A 147 11.80 14.36 -44.83
N GLY A 148 12.81 14.25 -43.98
CA GLY A 148 13.41 15.38 -43.25
C GLY A 148 13.73 16.61 -44.11
N ILE A 149 13.54 17.79 -43.49
CA ILE A 149 13.92 19.14 -43.94
C ILE A 149 13.78 19.38 -45.45
N SER A 150 12.61 19.83 -45.90
CA SER A 150 12.47 20.46 -47.21
C SER A 150 13.17 21.83 -47.19
N PHE A 151 14.31 21.96 -47.87
CA PHE A 151 14.92 23.26 -48.09
C PHE A 151 13.99 24.15 -48.93
N ILE A 152 13.90 25.44 -48.58
CA ILE A 152 13.11 26.44 -49.31
C ILE A 152 13.53 26.40 -50.80
N GLY A 153 12.61 25.99 -51.68
CA GLY A 153 12.84 25.85 -53.12
C GLY A 153 12.98 24.41 -53.64
N SER A 154 12.98 23.40 -52.75
CA SER A 154 12.86 22.00 -53.17
C SER A 154 11.40 21.64 -53.46
N PRO A 155 11.10 20.82 -54.49
CA PRO A 155 9.79 20.17 -54.57
C PRO A 155 9.47 19.48 -53.24
N GLN A 156 8.21 19.58 -52.81
CA GLN A 156 7.72 18.93 -51.58
C GLN A 156 8.16 17.47 -51.62
N PRO A 157 8.99 17.02 -50.67
CA PRO A 157 9.51 15.67 -50.74
C PRO A 157 8.35 14.69 -50.48
N PRO A 158 8.37 13.51 -51.11
CA PRO A 158 7.23 12.59 -51.08
C PRO A 158 6.95 12.16 -49.64
N LEU A 159 5.68 12.23 -49.22
CA LEU A 159 5.23 11.70 -47.93
C LEU A 159 5.62 10.23 -47.84
N ILE A 160 6.29 9.85 -46.74
CA ILE A 160 6.58 8.45 -46.45
C ILE A 160 5.49 7.92 -45.54
N TYR A 161 4.97 6.76 -45.91
CA TYR A 161 3.94 6.05 -45.17
C TYR A 161 4.58 4.87 -44.44
N SER A 162 4.38 4.80 -43.13
CA SER A 162 4.62 3.59 -42.35
C SER A 162 3.29 3.02 -41.90
N MET A 163 3.14 1.70 -41.91
CA MET A 163 1.94 1.02 -41.47
C MET A 163 2.29 0.18 -40.24
N TYR A 164 1.51 0.33 -39.18
CA TYR A 164 1.62 -0.50 -37.99
C TYR A 164 0.24 -0.80 -37.42
N ASP A 165 0.19 -1.82 -36.56
CA ASP A 165 -1.04 -2.28 -35.94
C ASP A 165 -1.26 -1.54 -34.64
N VAL A 166 -2.49 -1.08 -34.43
CA VAL A 166 -2.96 -0.57 -33.15
C VAL A 166 -4.11 -1.43 -32.64
N HIS A 167 -4.21 -1.53 -31.33
CA HIS A 167 -5.26 -2.23 -30.64
C HIS A 167 -6.03 -1.25 -29.77
N ILE A 168 -7.35 -1.41 -29.69
CA ILE A 168 -8.15 -0.71 -28.70
C ILE A 168 -8.30 -1.64 -27.49
N VAL A 169 -7.82 -1.18 -26.35
CA VAL A 169 -7.93 -1.86 -25.06
C VAL A 169 -9.00 -1.15 -24.26
N ALA A 170 -10.08 -1.85 -23.93
CA ALA A 170 -11.11 -1.34 -23.02
C ALA A 170 -10.94 -1.98 -21.66
N CYS A 171 -11.01 -1.17 -20.60
CA CYS A 171 -10.84 -1.60 -19.23
C CYS A 171 -11.99 -1.07 -18.39
N THR A 172 -12.78 -1.98 -17.83
CA THR A 172 -13.80 -1.64 -16.84
C THR A 172 -13.13 -1.62 -15.46
N ILE A 173 -13.26 -0.51 -14.73
CA ILE A 173 -12.72 -0.41 -13.38
C ILE A 173 -13.82 -0.71 -12.38
N ASP A 174 -13.60 -1.74 -11.58
CA ASP A 174 -14.43 -2.13 -10.45
C ASP A 174 -13.79 -1.64 -9.14
N VAL A 175 -14.65 -1.32 -8.17
CA VAL A 175 -14.28 -0.84 -6.85
C VAL A 175 -14.81 -1.84 -5.83
N GLN A 176 -13.89 -2.46 -5.11
CA GLN A 176 -14.23 -3.47 -4.12
C GLN A 176 -13.96 -2.94 -2.73
N HIS A 177 -14.98 -3.00 -1.86
CA HIS A 177 -14.86 -2.61 -0.47
C HIS A 177 -14.45 -3.82 0.36
N HIS A 178 -13.38 -3.66 1.12
CA HIS A 178 -12.79 -4.69 1.97
C HIS A 178 -12.62 -4.16 3.39
N VAL A 179 -12.29 -5.08 4.27
CA VAL A 179 -11.79 -4.77 5.61
C VAL A 179 -10.31 -5.12 5.66
N ALA A 180 -9.48 -4.15 6.02
CA ALA A 180 -8.05 -4.34 6.20
C ALA A 180 -7.71 -4.51 7.69
N THR A 181 -6.79 -5.41 7.98
CA THR A 181 -6.10 -5.45 9.27
C THR A 181 -4.78 -4.72 9.11
N VAL A 182 -4.56 -3.69 9.92
CA VAL A 182 -3.33 -2.89 9.91
C VAL A 182 -2.62 -2.96 11.25
N ASP A 183 -1.30 -2.85 11.23
CA ASP A 183 -0.52 -2.61 12.43
C ASP A 183 -0.72 -1.18 12.92
N VAL A 184 -1.01 -1.00 14.21
CA VAL A 184 -1.36 0.32 14.77
C VAL A 184 -0.15 1.26 14.83
N GLN A 185 1.06 0.73 15.00
CA GLN A 185 2.27 1.55 15.13
C GLN A 185 2.81 1.96 13.76
N THR A 186 2.83 1.03 12.81
CA THR A 186 3.42 1.27 11.48
C THR A 186 2.40 1.65 10.42
N ASN A 187 1.09 1.44 10.67
CA ASN A 187 0.03 1.50 9.65
C ASN A 187 0.30 0.57 8.45
N GLU A 188 1.14 -0.44 8.62
CA GLU A 188 1.40 -1.44 7.58
C GLU A 188 0.20 -2.37 7.43
N LEU A 189 -0.13 -2.71 6.19
CA LEU A 189 -1.21 -3.63 5.88
C LEU A 189 -0.80 -5.08 6.23
N LEU A 190 -1.45 -5.67 7.22
CA LEU A 190 -1.19 -7.05 7.66
C LEU A 190 -2.05 -8.07 6.89
N GLY A 191 -3.22 -7.67 6.40
CA GLY A 191 -4.10 -8.55 5.62
C GLY A 191 -5.41 -7.89 5.20
N LEU A 192 -6.06 -8.51 4.22
CA LEU A 192 -7.36 -8.09 3.67
C LEU A 192 -8.41 -9.19 3.85
N SER A 193 -9.64 -8.78 4.16
CA SER A 193 -10.80 -9.66 4.29
C SER A 193 -12.01 -9.06 3.54
N PRO A 194 -12.57 -9.77 2.53
CA PRO A 194 -12.04 -10.98 1.92
C PRO A 194 -10.69 -10.74 1.21
N SER A 195 -9.89 -11.79 1.02
CA SER A 195 -8.67 -11.70 0.22
C SER A 195 -9.00 -11.36 -1.24
N LEU A 196 -8.12 -10.61 -1.90
CA LEU A 196 -8.29 -10.30 -3.32
C LEU A 196 -8.19 -11.57 -4.16
N GLU A 197 -9.24 -11.85 -4.93
CA GLU A 197 -9.20 -12.90 -5.94
C GLU A 197 -8.31 -12.42 -7.10
N LEU A 198 -7.16 -13.07 -7.28
CA LEU A 198 -6.35 -12.88 -8.48
C LEU A 198 -7.03 -13.63 -9.63
N ASN A 199 -7.45 -12.89 -10.66
CA ASN A 199 -7.77 -13.52 -11.95
C ASN A 199 -6.48 -14.10 -12.52
N ALA A 200 -6.51 -15.39 -12.84
CA ALA A 200 -5.33 -16.16 -13.21
C ALA A 200 -5.09 -16.22 -14.74
N SER A 201 -5.68 -15.33 -15.53
CA SER A 201 -5.58 -15.38 -16.99
C SER A 201 -4.82 -14.17 -17.55
N GLY A 202 -3.51 -14.36 -17.69
CA GLY A 202 -2.59 -13.37 -18.25
C GLY A 202 -2.66 -13.21 -19.78
N GLU A 203 -3.47 -14.02 -20.46
CA GLU A 203 -3.69 -13.89 -21.90
C GLU A 203 -4.77 -12.84 -22.21
N TRP A 204 -4.61 -12.16 -23.34
CA TRP A 204 -5.58 -11.17 -23.80
C TRP A 204 -6.83 -11.85 -24.36
N GLU A 205 -7.98 -11.44 -23.83
CA GLU A 205 -9.29 -11.90 -24.26
C GLU A 205 -10.07 -10.75 -24.91
N ALA A 206 -11.19 -11.09 -25.54
CA ALA A 206 -12.10 -10.09 -26.08
C ALA A 206 -12.71 -9.30 -24.92
N TRP A 207 -12.75 -7.97 -25.03
CA TRP A 207 -13.51 -7.18 -24.07
C TRP A 207 -15.00 -7.48 -24.20
N THR A 208 -15.63 -7.80 -23.09
CA THR A 208 -17.07 -7.98 -22.97
C THR A 208 -17.65 -6.85 -22.15
N THR A 209 -18.80 -6.34 -22.57
CA THR A 209 -19.48 -5.33 -21.79
C THR A 209 -19.90 -5.90 -20.43
N PRO A 210 -19.66 -5.19 -19.32
CA PRO A 210 -20.10 -5.65 -18.02
C PRO A 210 -21.63 -5.84 -18.00
N GLU A 211 -22.07 -6.97 -17.42
CA GLU A 211 -23.49 -7.32 -17.29
C GLU A 211 -24.20 -6.37 -16.32
N GLU A 212 -23.53 -6.06 -15.20
CA GLU A 212 -23.99 -5.11 -14.19
C GLU A 212 -23.18 -3.81 -14.31
N GLU A 213 -23.85 -2.66 -14.22
CA GLU A 213 -23.14 -1.38 -14.11
C GLU A 213 -22.50 -1.33 -12.71
N PRO A 214 -21.16 -1.29 -12.61
CA PRO A 214 -20.50 -1.20 -11.32
C PRO A 214 -20.96 0.10 -10.65
N THR A 215 -21.49 -0.02 -9.43
CA THR A 215 -21.91 1.12 -8.63
C THR A 215 -20.67 1.88 -8.18
N TRP A 216 -20.27 2.88 -8.96
CA TRP A 216 -19.24 3.84 -8.56
C TRP A 216 -19.81 4.84 -7.56
N ASP A 217 -19.98 4.37 -6.32
CA ASP A 217 -20.44 5.18 -5.20
C ASP A 217 -19.32 6.01 -4.55
N ILE A 218 -18.12 5.99 -5.13
CA ILE A 218 -17.03 6.89 -4.70
C ILE A 218 -17.41 8.33 -5.08
N TRP A 219 -18.03 9.02 -4.12
CA TRP A 219 -18.14 10.48 -4.01
C TRP A 219 -18.95 11.19 -5.08
N SER A 220 -19.73 10.48 -5.89
CA SER A 220 -20.77 11.11 -6.68
C SER A 220 -21.97 11.40 -5.77
N PRO A 221 -22.47 12.65 -5.67
CA PRO A 221 -23.78 12.86 -5.07
C PRO A 221 -24.81 12.01 -5.86
N PRO A 222 -25.76 11.36 -5.20
CA PRO A 222 -26.69 10.39 -5.83
C PRO A 222 -27.59 10.98 -6.94
N SER A 223 -27.48 12.27 -7.23
CA SER A 223 -28.19 12.99 -8.28
C SER A 223 -27.34 13.31 -9.52
N ALA A 224 -26.06 12.93 -9.56
CA ALA A 224 -25.19 13.26 -10.68
C ALA A 224 -25.23 12.21 -11.81
N SER A 225 -25.65 12.66 -12.99
CA SER A 225 -25.73 11.88 -14.24
C SER A 225 -24.42 11.19 -14.64
N THR A 226 -24.54 10.15 -15.50
CA THR A 226 -23.49 9.39 -16.21
C THR A 226 -22.26 10.20 -16.67
N LEU A 227 -22.42 11.49 -16.99
CA LEU A 227 -21.35 12.47 -17.28
C LEU A 227 -20.29 12.66 -16.17
N HIS A 228 -20.47 12.11 -14.96
CA HIS A 228 -19.47 12.19 -13.90
C HIS A 228 -18.45 11.05 -13.91
N HIS A 229 -18.78 9.85 -14.42
CA HIS A 229 -17.82 8.75 -14.48
C HIS A 229 -16.65 9.07 -15.43
N GLU A 230 -16.97 9.74 -16.55
CA GLU A 230 -15.98 10.27 -17.50
C GLU A 230 -14.97 11.22 -16.84
N LYS A 231 -15.41 12.02 -15.85
CA LYS A 231 -14.55 13.03 -15.22
C LYS A 231 -13.51 12.46 -14.24
N TRP A 232 -13.71 11.25 -13.76
CA TRP A 232 -12.86 10.66 -12.73
C TRP A 232 -11.92 9.59 -13.29
N LEU A 233 -12.39 8.82 -14.27
CA LEU A 233 -11.58 7.76 -14.88
C LEU A 233 -10.71 8.29 -16.00
N VAL A 234 -11.28 9.15 -16.85
CA VAL A 234 -10.64 9.58 -18.11
C VAL A 234 -9.88 10.88 -17.93
N SER A 235 -10.45 11.87 -17.21
CA SER A 235 -9.82 13.19 -17.07
C SER A 235 -8.43 13.20 -16.43
N PRO A 236 -8.05 12.33 -15.48
CA PRO A 236 -6.69 12.35 -14.95
C PRO A 236 -5.61 12.04 -15.99
N PHE A 237 -5.94 11.19 -16.97
CA PHE A 237 -5.07 10.88 -18.10
C PHE A 237 -5.22 11.93 -19.22
N ALA A 238 -6.45 12.33 -19.57
CA ALA A 238 -6.69 13.23 -20.71
C ALA A 238 -6.47 14.73 -20.41
N SER A 239 -6.60 15.15 -19.16
CA SER A 239 -6.57 16.55 -18.72
C SER A 239 -5.67 16.76 -17.50
N GLY A 240 -4.82 15.78 -17.18
CA GLY A 240 -3.81 15.89 -16.15
C GLY A 240 -2.62 16.74 -16.57
N ALA A 241 -1.58 16.77 -15.75
CA ALA A 241 -0.31 17.39 -16.12
C ALA A 241 0.31 16.64 -17.29
N HIS A 242 0.72 17.38 -18.31
CA HIS A 242 1.35 16.84 -19.51
C HIS A 242 2.86 17.01 -19.46
N HIS A 243 3.57 16.06 -20.05
CA HIS A 243 4.98 16.22 -20.31
C HIS A 243 5.21 17.40 -21.27
N PRO A 244 6.25 18.25 -21.07
CA PRO A 244 6.47 19.43 -21.89
C PRO A 244 6.80 19.12 -23.35
N VAL A 245 7.27 17.89 -23.62
CA VAL A 245 7.49 17.38 -24.98
C VAL A 245 6.19 16.79 -25.50
N GLY A 246 5.60 17.43 -26.51
CA GLY A 246 4.55 16.86 -27.34
C GLY A 246 5.09 16.19 -28.60
N TRP A 247 4.33 15.25 -29.12
CA TRP A 247 4.55 14.54 -30.38
C TRP A 247 3.62 15.11 -31.44
N CYS A 248 4.14 15.44 -32.61
CA CYS A 248 3.36 15.96 -33.73
C CYS A 248 3.53 14.99 -34.90
N MET A 249 2.41 14.56 -35.50
CA MET A 249 2.45 13.68 -36.67
C MET A 249 3.00 14.41 -37.90
N ASN A 250 2.63 15.68 -38.05
CA ASN A 250 3.06 16.54 -39.13
C ASN A 250 3.66 17.85 -38.58
N GLN A 251 4.07 18.75 -39.48
CA GLN A 251 4.58 20.07 -39.10
C GLN A 251 3.50 21.00 -38.51
N ASP A 252 2.22 20.60 -38.57
CA ASP A 252 1.12 21.37 -38.02
C ASP A 252 0.96 21.08 -36.51
N GLN A 253 0.89 22.16 -35.73
CA GLN A 253 0.62 22.10 -34.29
C GLN A 253 -0.73 21.44 -33.98
N ALA A 254 -1.66 21.44 -34.93
CA ALA A 254 -2.94 20.76 -34.82
C ALA A 254 -2.83 19.22 -34.79
N SER A 255 -1.68 18.64 -35.15
CA SER A 255 -1.43 17.20 -35.02
C SER A 255 -0.70 16.82 -33.72
N CYS A 256 -0.35 17.81 -32.90
CA CYS A 256 0.42 17.56 -31.70
C CYS A 256 -0.45 17.00 -30.58
N TYR A 257 0.04 15.97 -29.91
CA TYR A 257 -0.48 15.46 -28.65
C TYR A 257 0.63 15.46 -27.60
N GLY A 258 0.27 15.69 -26.35
CA GLY A 258 1.15 15.46 -25.21
C GLY A 258 0.75 14.16 -24.54
N LEU A 259 1.71 13.47 -23.95
CA LEU A 259 1.42 12.40 -22.99
C LEU A 259 1.31 13.03 -21.61
N SER A 260 0.25 12.67 -20.91
CA SER A 260 0.13 12.98 -19.49
C SER A 260 1.23 12.27 -18.71
N LEU A 261 1.64 12.87 -17.60
CA LEU A 261 2.59 12.27 -16.68
C LEU A 261 2.04 10.95 -16.11
N LEU A 262 0.72 10.82 -16.02
CA LEU A 262 0.06 9.58 -15.61
C LEU A 262 0.13 8.49 -16.68
N GLU A 263 -0.04 8.82 -17.97
CA GLU A 263 0.19 7.88 -19.07
C GLU A 263 1.65 7.39 -19.08
N ILE A 264 2.61 8.30 -18.91
CA ILE A 264 4.04 7.95 -18.83
C ILE A 264 4.31 7.02 -17.66
N PHE A 265 3.78 7.34 -16.47
CA PHE A 265 3.89 6.47 -15.30
C PHE A 265 3.26 5.10 -15.55
N PHE A 266 2.06 5.08 -16.13
CA PHE A 266 1.36 3.85 -16.46
C PHE A 266 2.16 2.98 -17.44
N MET A 267 2.67 3.57 -18.53
CA MET A 267 3.53 2.90 -19.50
C MET A 267 4.80 2.32 -18.85
N GLN A 268 5.43 3.06 -17.92
CA GLN A 268 6.58 2.57 -17.16
C GLN A 268 6.23 1.35 -16.29
N GLN A 269 5.07 1.33 -15.64
CA GLN A 269 4.61 0.18 -14.83
C GLN A 269 4.40 -1.09 -15.66
N ILE A 270 3.99 -0.94 -16.92
CA ILE A 270 3.83 -2.06 -17.85
C ILE A 270 5.11 -2.37 -18.66
N GLY A 271 6.24 -1.77 -18.31
CA GLY A 271 7.54 -2.05 -18.93
C GLY A 271 7.74 -1.41 -20.31
N ILE A 272 6.93 -0.41 -20.66
CA ILE A 272 7.11 0.38 -21.87
C ILE A 272 8.00 1.59 -21.54
N ASP A 273 9.23 1.53 -22.03
CA ASP A 273 10.14 2.67 -21.98
C ASP A 273 9.76 3.69 -23.05
N THR A 274 9.08 4.76 -22.63
CA THR A 274 8.76 5.89 -23.51
C THR A 274 10.04 6.60 -23.92
N VAL A 275 10.52 6.32 -25.14
CA VAL A 275 11.67 7.03 -25.70
C VAL A 275 11.15 8.32 -26.31
N PHE A 276 11.35 9.43 -25.60
CA PHE A 276 11.14 10.75 -26.19
C PHE A 276 12.17 10.91 -27.32
N PRO A 277 11.73 11.04 -28.60
CA PRO A 277 12.66 11.28 -29.67
C PRO A 277 13.46 12.52 -29.30
N GLY A 278 14.79 12.40 -29.29
CA GLY A 278 15.67 13.48 -28.88
C GLY A 278 15.33 14.73 -29.67
N GLN A 279 14.63 15.67 -29.05
CA GLN A 279 14.38 16.97 -29.66
C GLN A 279 15.75 17.62 -29.80
N THR A 280 16.32 17.56 -31.01
CA THR A 280 17.45 18.42 -31.33
C THR A 280 16.96 19.83 -31.08
N LYS A 281 17.61 20.55 -30.16
CA LYS A 281 17.29 21.91 -29.70
C LYS A 281 17.42 22.96 -30.81
N PHE A 282 16.82 22.73 -31.97
CA PHE A 282 16.63 23.76 -32.96
C PHE A 282 15.28 24.42 -32.66
N PRO A 283 15.28 25.69 -32.21
CA PRO A 283 14.05 26.44 -32.03
C PRO A 283 13.39 26.58 -33.41
N GLY A 284 12.34 25.80 -33.65
CA GLY A 284 11.51 25.93 -34.86
C GLY A 284 11.25 24.65 -35.67
N SER A 285 11.85 23.50 -35.38
CA SER A 285 11.48 22.26 -36.09
C SER A 285 11.61 20.99 -35.25
N SER A 286 10.50 20.54 -34.66
CA SER A 286 10.37 19.22 -34.04
C SER A 286 10.02 18.16 -35.09
N VAL A 287 10.75 18.15 -36.21
CA VAL A 287 10.49 17.21 -37.30
C VAL A 287 11.24 15.91 -37.00
N LEU A 288 10.49 14.82 -36.79
CA LEU A 288 11.06 13.47 -36.83
C LEU A 288 11.60 13.22 -38.24
N ASN A 289 12.93 13.21 -38.38
CA ASN A 289 13.59 12.95 -39.66
C ASN A 289 13.72 11.44 -39.98
N HIS A 290 13.15 10.56 -39.16
CA HIS A 290 13.27 9.12 -39.29
C HIS A 290 11.91 8.46 -39.24
N ALA A 291 11.77 7.34 -39.96
CA ALA A 291 10.63 6.46 -39.81
C ALA A 291 10.43 6.11 -38.33
N PRO A 292 9.19 6.06 -37.85
CA PRO A 292 8.95 5.55 -36.51
C PRO A 292 9.48 4.11 -36.44
N PRO A 293 10.07 3.69 -35.31
CA PRO A 293 10.54 2.33 -35.16
C PRO A 293 9.36 1.36 -35.32
N LYS A 294 9.65 0.14 -35.76
CA LYS A 294 8.63 -0.91 -35.71
C LYS A 294 8.27 -1.16 -34.24
N PRO A 295 6.98 -1.34 -33.90
CA PRO A 295 6.57 -1.70 -32.55
C PRO A 295 7.39 -2.88 -32.06
N LYS A 296 7.95 -2.77 -30.87
CA LYS A 296 8.60 -3.88 -30.19
C LYS A 296 7.52 -4.92 -29.86
N LYS A 297 7.88 -6.20 -29.99
CA LYS A 297 7.08 -7.33 -29.49
C LYS A 297 7.18 -7.41 -27.97
N VAL A 298 6.79 -6.35 -27.28
CA VAL A 298 6.76 -6.25 -25.83
C VAL A 298 5.36 -5.81 -25.48
N LEU A 299 4.40 -6.76 -25.46
CA LEU A 299 3.23 -6.54 -24.64
C LEU A 299 3.43 -7.16 -23.27
N CYS A 300 3.06 -6.37 -22.27
CA CYS A 300 2.68 -6.85 -20.96
C CYS A 300 1.52 -7.85 -21.06
N SER A 301 1.49 -8.82 -20.15
CA SER A 301 0.32 -9.68 -19.97
C SER A 301 -0.90 -8.84 -19.59
N ARG A 302 -2.11 -9.35 -19.83
CA ARG A 302 -3.34 -8.67 -19.39
C ARG A 302 -3.28 -8.35 -17.90
N ASP A 303 -2.86 -9.31 -17.08
CA ASP A 303 -2.73 -9.15 -15.63
C ASP A 303 -1.81 -7.99 -15.23
N GLN A 304 -0.69 -7.82 -15.94
CA GLN A 304 0.24 -6.72 -15.67
C GLN A 304 -0.39 -5.38 -16.05
N PHE A 305 -1.12 -5.31 -17.16
CA PHE A 305 -1.86 -4.11 -17.57
C PHE A 305 -2.93 -3.75 -16.55
N GLU A 306 -3.75 -4.72 -16.15
CA GLU A 306 -4.82 -4.56 -15.16
C GLU A 306 -4.27 -4.13 -13.79
N SER A 307 -3.20 -4.78 -13.33
CA SER A 307 -2.55 -4.48 -12.06
C SER A 307 -1.93 -3.08 -12.05
N ALA A 308 -1.23 -2.70 -13.14
CA ALA A 308 -0.66 -1.37 -13.29
C ALA A 308 -1.74 -0.28 -13.31
N LEU A 309 -2.85 -0.52 -14.02
CA LEU A 309 -3.95 0.44 -14.11
C LEU A 309 -4.66 0.60 -12.77
N SER A 310 -4.92 -0.51 -12.08
CA SER A 310 -5.53 -0.51 -10.74
C SER A 310 -4.64 0.23 -9.72
N THR A 311 -3.34 0.01 -9.78
CA THR A 311 -2.35 0.70 -8.93
C THR A 311 -2.29 2.20 -9.26
N ALA A 312 -2.35 2.58 -10.54
CA ALA A 312 -2.37 3.98 -10.95
C ALA A 312 -3.60 4.73 -10.40
N TYR A 313 -4.80 4.12 -10.47
CA TYR A 313 -6.01 4.72 -9.90
C TYR A 313 -5.97 4.80 -8.36
N ALA A 314 -5.46 3.76 -7.69
CA ALA A 314 -5.27 3.80 -6.25
C ALA A 314 -4.32 4.95 -5.86
N ALA A 315 -3.17 5.05 -6.52
CA ALA A 315 -2.19 6.12 -6.29
C ALA A 315 -2.75 7.52 -6.57
N LEU A 316 -3.55 7.66 -7.63
CA LEU A 316 -4.23 8.90 -7.96
C LEU A 316 -5.17 9.37 -6.85
N LEU A 317 -6.05 8.48 -6.38
CA LEU A 317 -7.00 8.81 -5.32
C LEU A 317 -6.30 9.04 -3.99
N TRP A 318 -5.30 8.24 -3.66
CA TRP A 318 -4.47 8.49 -2.48
C TRP A 318 -3.88 9.91 -2.50
N THR A 319 -3.30 10.31 -3.64
CA THR A 319 -2.70 11.63 -3.85
C THR A 319 -3.71 12.75 -3.68
N GLY A 320 -4.87 12.63 -4.33
CA GLY A 320 -5.96 13.60 -4.18
C GLY A 320 -6.40 13.73 -2.71
N GLY A 321 -6.40 12.64 -1.97
CA GLY A 321 -6.71 12.67 -0.55
C GLY A 321 -5.62 13.31 0.32
N GLN A 322 -4.34 13.22 -0.07
CA GLN A 322 -3.24 13.86 0.69
C GLN A 322 -3.20 15.38 0.47
N LEU A 323 -3.53 15.84 -0.74
CA LEU A 323 -3.55 17.27 -1.05
C LEU A 323 -4.66 18.02 -0.30
N GLY A 324 -5.74 17.34 0.07
CA GLY A 324 -6.91 17.96 0.67
C GLY A 324 -7.64 18.88 -0.30
N ALA A 325 -8.79 19.42 0.11
CA ALA A 325 -9.57 20.34 -0.74
C ALA A 325 -8.81 21.63 -1.08
N ASP A 326 -7.95 22.10 -0.17
CA ASP A 326 -7.18 23.35 -0.34
C ASP A 326 -6.05 23.19 -1.37
N GLY A 327 -5.49 21.98 -1.49
CA GLY A 327 -4.44 21.64 -2.48
C GLY A 327 -4.98 21.18 -3.84
N GLY A 328 -6.28 21.36 -4.10
CA GLY A 328 -6.93 20.91 -5.33
C GLY A 328 -7.31 19.42 -5.35
N GLY A 329 -7.15 18.72 -4.22
CA GLY A 329 -7.62 17.36 -4.00
C GLY A 329 -8.98 17.33 -3.29
N PHE A 330 -9.15 16.39 -2.35
CA PHE A 330 -10.37 16.25 -1.56
C PHE A 330 -10.07 15.91 -0.10
N ASN A 331 -11.00 16.29 0.79
CA ASN A 331 -10.84 16.06 2.23
C ASN A 331 -11.20 14.63 2.60
N ARG A 332 -10.30 13.94 3.30
CA ARG A 332 -10.56 12.62 3.88
C ARG A 332 -11.51 12.76 5.08
N LYS A 333 -12.50 11.88 5.17
CA LYS A 333 -13.35 11.77 6.36
C LYS A 333 -12.53 11.17 7.50
N LYS A 334 -12.65 11.73 8.71
CA LYS A 334 -12.06 11.16 9.93
C LYS A 334 -13.15 10.41 10.69
N GLU A 335 -12.84 9.20 11.12
CA GLU A 335 -13.75 8.33 11.85
C GLU A 335 -13.00 7.60 12.97
N TYR A 336 -13.74 7.07 13.94
CA TYR A 336 -13.17 6.33 15.06
C TYR A 336 -13.25 4.83 14.77
N THR A 337 -12.18 4.09 15.06
CA THR A 337 -12.13 2.63 14.98
C THR A 337 -11.70 2.03 16.31
N THR A 338 -12.03 0.76 16.53
CA THR A 338 -11.63 -0.01 17.72
C THR A 338 -10.30 -0.71 17.49
N ILE A 339 -9.35 -0.51 18.41
CA ILE A 339 -8.03 -1.14 18.37
C ILE A 339 -8.06 -2.42 19.21
N SER A 340 -7.66 -3.54 18.62
CA SER A 340 -7.40 -4.78 19.36
C SER A 340 -5.98 -4.77 19.91
N GLN A 341 -5.85 -4.53 21.20
CA GLN A 341 -4.56 -4.56 21.88
C GLN A 341 -4.27 -5.98 22.35
N GLN A 342 -3.13 -6.53 21.94
CA GLN A 342 -2.57 -7.71 22.61
C GLN A 342 -1.99 -7.26 23.95
N LEU A 343 -2.86 -7.08 24.94
CA LEU A 343 -2.40 -6.98 26.31
C LEU A 343 -1.84 -8.36 26.65
N LEU A 344 -0.51 -8.44 26.83
CA LEU A 344 0.13 -9.47 27.63
C LEU A 344 -0.34 -9.27 29.07
N GLN A 345 -1.62 -9.59 29.29
CA GLN A 345 -2.12 -9.79 30.62
C GLN A 345 -1.38 -11.03 31.08
N TRP A 346 -0.41 -10.85 31.96
CA TRP A 346 0.14 -11.93 32.75
C TRP A 346 -1.03 -12.54 33.52
N HIS A 347 -1.78 -13.42 32.87
CA HIS A 347 -2.48 -14.49 33.53
C HIS A 347 -1.37 -15.36 34.09
N LEU A 348 -0.81 -14.94 35.22
CA LEU A 348 -0.16 -15.86 36.12
C LEU A 348 -1.28 -16.84 36.45
N GLY A 349 -1.28 -17.98 35.75
CA GLY A 349 -2.13 -19.12 36.04
C GLY A 349 -1.66 -19.73 37.36
N ILE A 350 -1.60 -18.91 38.42
CA ILE A 350 -1.47 -19.37 39.78
C ILE A 350 -2.72 -20.19 39.99
N ASN A 351 -2.54 -21.51 39.90
CA ASN A 351 -3.55 -22.44 40.32
C ASN A 351 -3.83 -22.12 41.80
N SER A 352 -5.01 -21.59 42.07
CA SER A 352 -5.42 -21.13 43.40
C SER A 352 -5.51 -22.30 44.38
N TRP A 353 -5.64 -23.52 43.88
CA TRP A 353 -5.69 -24.75 44.68
C TRP A 353 -4.40 -25.01 45.48
N PRO A 354 -3.21 -25.13 44.87
CA PRO A 354 -1.95 -25.23 45.61
C PRO A 354 -1.75 -24.14 46.66
N LEU A 355 -2.16 -22.92 46.36
CA LEU A 355 -1.99 -21.77 47.25
C LEU A 355 -2.93 -21.85 48.46
N ALA A 356 -4.17 -22.33 48.26
CA ALA A 356 -5.10 -22.63 49.34
C ALA A 356 -4.61 -23.80 50.22
N PHE A 357 -4.02 -24.85 49.64
CA PHE A 357 -3.44 -25.96 50.39
C PHE A 357 -2.22 -25.52 51.23
N ALA A 358 -1.33 -24.71 50.65
CA ALA A 358 -0.20 -24.15 51.37
C ALA A 358 -0.67 -23.26 52.54
N PHE A 359 -1.63 -22.37 52.28
CA PHE A 359 -2.17 -21.47 53.30
C PHE A 359 -2.85 -22.24 54.45
N THR A 360 -3.68 -23.23 54.13
CA THR A 360 -4.34 -24.07 55.14
C THR A 360 -3.33 -24.88 55.96
N SER A 361 -2.32 -25.46 55.31
CA SER A 361 -1.23 -26.16 56.01
C SER A 361 -0.46 -25.24 56.97
N SER A 362 -0.13 -24.02 56.55
CA SER A 362 0.52 -23.03 57.42
C SER A 362 -0.35 -22.64 58.61
N LEU A 363 -1.66 -22.51 58.41
CA LEU A 363 -2.61 -22.16 59.47
C LEU A 363 -2.75 -23.30 60.51
N VAL A 364 -2.76 -24.54 60.04
CA VAL A 364 -2.73 -25.73 60.92
C VAL A 364 -1.43 -25.79 61.72
N MET A 365 -0.28 -25.58 61.05
CA MET A 365 1.03 -25.56 61.73
C MET A 365 1.11 -24.44 62.78
N LEU A 366 0.57 -23.26 62.48
CA LEU A 366 0.49 -22.14 63.44
C LEU A 366 -0.40 -22.48 64.63
N ALA A 367 -1.56 -23.09 64.40
CA ALA A 367 -2.47 -23.48 65.48
C ALA A 367 -1.84 -24.57 66.38
N LEU A 368 -1.09 -25.51 65.78
CA LEU A 368 -0.34 -26.51 66.51
C LEU A 368 0.79 -25.89 67.32
N SER A 369 1.57 -24.96 66.74
CA SER A 369 2.67 -24.30 67.45
C SER A 369 2.16 -23.46 68.62
N MET A 370 1.03 -22.75 68.46
CA MET A 370 0.38 -22.03 69.54
C MET A 370 -0.15 -22.96 70.63
N ARG A 371 -0.70 -24.14 70.29
CA ARG A 371 -1.14 -25.11 71.30
C ARG A 371 0.02 -25.73 72.07
N VAL A 372 1.12 -26.03 71.39
CA VAL A 372 2.32 -26.59 72.03
C VAL A 372 2.96 -25.55 72.94
N THR A 373 3.03 -24.28 72.53
CA THR A 373 3.64 -23.20 73.33
C THR A 373 2.73 -22.70 74.46
N ASN A 374 1.41 -22.61 74.27
CA ASN A 374 0.48 -22.25 75.35
C ASN A 374 0.29 -23.37 76.39
N GLY A 375 0.79 -24.59 76.14
CA GLY A 375 0.81 -25.68 77.12
C GLY A 375 1.82 -25.49 78.26
N MET A 376 2.72 -24.50 78.19
CA MET A 376 3.76 -24.25 79.19
C MET A 376 3.63 -22.88 79.86
N HIS A 377 2.42 -22.51 80.30
CA HIS A 377 2.27 -21.50 81.36
C HIS A 377 2.32 -22.15 82.74
N GLY A 378 3.50 -22.65 83.08
CA GLY A 378 3.74 -23.26 84.38
C GLY A 378 5.22 -23.45 84.65
N ARG A 379 5.79 -22.46 85.38
CA ARG A 379 6.88 -22.60 86.37
C ARG A 379 8.26 -22.08 85.96
N ASN A 380 8.60 -20.97 86.62
CA ASN A 380 9.89 -20.53 87.15
C ASN A 380 11.10 -20.33 86.23
N ASN A 381 11.50 -19.05 86.14
CA ASN A 381 12.86 -18.51 86.08
C ASN A 381 13.99 -19.53 85.99
N THR A 382 14.27 -19.98 84.77
CA THR A 382 15.62 -20.23 84.26
C THR A 382 15.50 -20.17 82.74
N MET A 383 16.15 -19.19 82.13
CA MET A 383 16.33 -19.13 80.69
C MET A 383 17.55 -20.01 80.37
N PRO A 384 17.37 -21.11 79.63
CA PRO A 384 18.38 -21.45 78.64
C PRO A 384 17.67 -21.68 77.30
N ILE A 385 17.93 -20.79 76.34
CA ILE A 385 17.67 -21.09 74.93
C ILE A 385 18.80 -22.02 74.51
N ASP A 386 18.60 -23.34 74.65
CA ASP A 386 19.66 -24.33 74.40
C ASP A 386 19.69 -24.85 72.95
N SER A 387 18.87 -24.26 72.06
CA SER A 387 19.02 -24.49 70.62
C SER A 387 18.39 -23.38 69.80
N ALA A 388 19.21 -22.71 68.98
CA ALA A 388 18.74 -21.85 67.90
C ALA A 388 18.69 -22.68 66.62
N GLY A 389 17.55 -22.68 65.93
CA GLY A 389 17.45 -23.33 64.62
C GLY A 389 18.38 -22.68 63.60
N VAL A 390 18.91 -23.45 62.64
CA VAL A 390 19.86 -22.97 61.61
C VAL A 390 19.35 -21.70 60.90
N LEU A 391 18.05 -21.59 60.64
CA LEU A 391 17.44 -20.39 60.03
C LEU A 391 17.51 -19.16 60.93
N GLN A 392 17.43 -19.35 62.24
CA GLN A 392 17.53 -18.28 63.24
C GLN A 392 18.98 -17.82 63.39
N ILE A 393 19.94 -18.76 63.28
CA ILE A 393 21.38 -18.45 63.21
C ILE A 393 21.70 -17.70 61.92
N ILE A 394 21.16 -18.11 60.76
CA ILE A 394 21.34 -17.41 59.48
C ILE A 394 20.73 -16.00 59.54
N TRP A 395 19.59 -15.84 60.19
CA TRP A 395 18.96 -14.54 60.38
C TRP A 395 19.78 -13.64 61.33
N LEU A 396 20.37 -14.21 62.38
CA LEU A 396 21.25 -13.49 63.31
C LEU A 396 22.60 -13.10 62.70
N THR A 397 23.24 -14.00 61.92
CA THR A 397 24.50 -13.72 61.23
C THR A 397 24.34 -12.67 60.14
N SER A 398 23.14 -12.50 59.57
CA SER A 398 22.87 -11.41 58.63
C SER A 398 22.75 -10.03 59.30
N ARG A 399 22.55 -9.98 60.64
CA ARG A 399 22.32 -8.71 61.37
C ARG A 399 23.48 -8.31 62.28
N LEU A 400 24.27 -9.24 62.81
CA LEU A 400 25.46 -8.93 63.61
C LEU A 400 26.73 -9.13 62.78
N SER A 401 27.42 -8.04 62.46
CA SER A 401 28.68 -8.06 61.70
C SER A 401 29.77 -8.88 62.38
N VAL A 402 29.82 -8.88 63.71
CA VAL A 402 30.82 -9.61 64.51
C VAL A 402 30.74 -11.13 64.28
N LEU A 403 29.53 -11.69 64.12
CA LEU A 403 29.32 -13.10 63.81
C LEU A 403 29.62 -13.43 62.35
N ARG A 404 29.42 -12.46 61.45
CA ARG A 404 29.71 -12.62 60.02
C ARG A 404 31.22 -12.74 59.78
N ASP A 405 32.01 -11.92 60.46
CA ASP A 405 33.47 -11.96 60.34
C ASP A 405 34.04 -13.28 60.90
N LEU A 406 33.53 -13.74 62.05
CA LEU A 406 33.94 -15.01 62.66
C LEU A 406 33.64 -16.25 61.79
N VAL A 407 32.51 -16.24 61.07
CA VAL A 407 32.13 -17.34 60.15
C VAL A 407 32.89 -17.26 58.83
N SER A 408 33.29 -16.06 58.41
CA SER A 408 34.04 -15.86 57.16
C SER A 408 35.50 -16.31 57.24
N ASP A 409 36.06 -16.42 58.45
CA ASP A 409 37.45 -16.82 58.70
C ASP A 409 37.66 -18.36 58.78
N ILE A 410 36.59 -19.15 58.59
CA ILE A 410 36.66 -20.62 58.64
C ILE A 410 36.77 -21.16 57.21
N GLU A 411 38.01 -21.34 56.75
CA GLU A 411 38.32 -21.73 55.37
C GLU A 411 38.09 -23.22 55.07
N ASP A 412 37.88 -24.08 56.09
CA ASP A 412 37.58 -25.51 55.92
C ASP A 412 36.61 -26.04 57.00
N PRO A 413 35.32 -26.30 56.68
CA PRO A 413 34.30 -26.62 57.68
C PRO A 413 34.30 -28.11 58.04
N GLN A 414 35.21 -28.54 58.92
CA GLN A 414 35.10 -29.84 59.59
C GLN A 414 34.30 -29.72 60.90
N GLU A 415 33.45 -30.71 61.17
CA GLU A 415 32.50 -30.74 62.29
C GLU A 415 33.19 -30.55 63.66
N ASP A 416 34.42 -31.06 63.79
CA ASP A 416 35.23 -30.97 65.00
C ASP A 416 35.78 -29.55 65.27
N ILE A 417 35.99 -28.76 64.23
CA ILE A 417 36.50 -27.38 64.29
C ILE A 417 35.36 -26.42 64.62
N LEU A 418 34.18 -26.63 64.00
CA LEU A 418 32.98 -25.84 64.29
C LEU A 418 32.51 -26.03 65.73
N ARG A 419 32.64 -27.24 66.28
CA ARG A 419 32.28 -27.50 67.68
C ARG A 419 33.23 -26.79 68.65
N ARG A 420 34.54 -26.73 68.38
CA ARG A 420 35.49 -25.97 69.21
C ARG A 420 35.35 -24.45 69.08
N ALA A 421 35.01 -23.94 67.90
CA ALA A 421 34.81 -22.51 67.68
C ALA A 421 33.51 -21.98 68.32
N ALA A 422 32.46 -22.82 68.38
CA ALA A 422 31.18 -22.47 68.97
C ALA A 422 31.10 -22.70 70.50
N GLU A 423 31.93 -23.58 71.08
CA GLU A 423 31.85 -23.97 72.50
C GLU A 423 32.46 -22.92 73.48
N MET A 424 33.06 -21.85 72.98
CA MET A 424 33.51 -20.71 73.81
C MET A 424 33.23 -19.37 73.13
N VAL A 425 31.96 -19.01 72.98
CA VAL A 425 31.59 -17.60 72.78
C VAL A 425 30.51 -17.24 73.79
N ASP A 426 30.95 -16.76 74.95
CA ASP A 426 30.07 -16.16 75.95
C ASP A 426 29.72 -14.75 75.45
N VAL A 427 28.64 -14.64 74.68
CA VAL A 427 28.15 -13.36 74.17
C VAL A 427 27.37 -12.68 75.29
N ASP A 428 28.04 -11.82 76.05
CA ASP A 428 27.39 -11.01 77.08
C ASP A 428 26.58 -9.87 76.42
N LEU A 429 25.36 -10.22 75.97
CA LEU A 429 24.43 -9.34 75.25
C LEU A 429 24.06 -8.05 76.01
N LEU A 430 24.30 -7.99 77.32
CA LEU A 430 24.05 -6.80 78.13
C LEU A 430 25.13 -5.72 77.96
N ARG A 431 26.32 -6.08 77.47
CA ARG A 431 27.42 -5.12 77.29
C ARG A 431 27.30 -4.32 75.98
N GLU A 432 26.68 -4.88 74.94
CA GLU A 432 26.43 -4.15 73.68
C GLU A 432 25.19 -3.25 73.74
N LEU A 433 24.18 -3.57 74.56
CA LEU A 433 22.98 -2.73 74.71
C LEU A 433 23.25 -1.39 75.44
N ASN A 434 24.35 -1.27 76.19
CA ASN A 434 24.78 -0.02 76.83
C ASN A 434 25.77 0.80 76.00
N GLY A 435 26.18 0.32 74.83
CA GLY A 435 27.14 1.00 73.93
C GLY A 435 26.48 1.91 72.88
N VAL A 436 25.16 1.92 72.77
CA VAL A 436 24.43 2.80 71.83
C VAL A 436 24.16 4.14 72.52
N GLN A 437 25.21 4.95 72.62
CA GLN A 437 25.10 6.37 72.93
C GLN A 437 24.58 7.07 71.66
N VAL A 438 23.43 7.71 71.77
CA VAL A 438 22.81 8.53 70.72
C VAL A 438 23.64 9.80 70.59
N ASP A 439 24.39 9.93 69.51
CA ASP A 439 24.93 11.21 69.06
C ASP A 439 23.91 11.87 68.13
N ASP A 440 23.39 13.02 68.56
CA ASP A 440 22.64 13.99 67.75
C ASP A 440 23.54 14.53 66.62
N PHE A 441 23.11 14.39 65.37
CA PHE A 441 22.91 15.46 64.36
C PHE A 441 22.38 14.91 63.03
#